data_AF-A0A972MCH2-F1
#
_entry.id   AF-A0A972MCH2-F1
#
_cell.length_a   1.000
_cell.length_b   1.000
_cell.length_c   1.000
_cell.angle_alpha   90.00
_cell.angle_beta   90.00
_cell.angle_gamma   90.00
#
_symmetry.space_group_name_H-M   'P 1'
#
loop_
_entity.id
_entity.type
_entity.pdbx_description
1 polymer ?
#
loop_
_entity_poly.entity_id
_entity_poly.type
_entity_poly.pdbx_seq_one_letter_code
_entity_poly.pdbx_strand_id
1 'polypeptide(L)' 'MFTIIFGLTLVLVFIAFIGLGVQTFFSKKKTFPETNVGHNKALRKRKIYCVKTQQAVIDKNYKKKQWNKPTCEGC' A
#
# COMPACT_ATOMS: atom_id res chain seq x y z
N MET A 1 50.22 -2.62 8.18
CA MET A 1 49.36 -1.79 9.06
C MET A 1 48.10 -1.33 8.31
N PHE A 2 48.22 -0.70 7.14
CA PHE A 2 47.08 -0.26 6.31
C PHE A 2 46.13 -1.39 5.84
N THR A 3 46.69 -2.54 5.44
CA THR A 3 45.90 -3.70 4.97
C THR A 3 44.99 -4.30 6.03
N ILE A 4 45.40 -4.27 7.29
CA ILE A 4 44.63 -4.80 8.43
C ILE A 4 43.42 -3.89 8.70
N ILE A 5 43.65 -2.57 8.69
CA ILE A 5 42.60 -1.56 8.88
C ILE A 5 41.59 -1.62 7.73
N PHE A 6 42.07 -1.74 6.48
CA PHE A 6 41.22 -1.85 5.30
C PHE A 6 40.40 -3.15 5.26
N GLY A 7 40.97 -4.27 5.72
CA GLY A 7 40.24 -5.52 5.86
C GLY A 7 39.13 -5.43 6.91
N LEU A 8 39.41 -4.79 8.06
CA LEU A 8 38.45 -4.63 9.15
C LEU A 8 37.23 -3.79 8.72
N THR A 9 37.46 -2.70 7.98
CA THR A 9 36.37 -1.83 7.49
C THR A 9 35.50 -2.53 6.46
N LEU A 10 36.09 -3.30 5.53
CA LEU A 10 35.35 -4.08 4.55
C LEU A 10 34.40 -5.10 5.20
N VAL A 11 34.87 -5.81 6.23
CA VAL A 11 34.04 -6.79 6.96
C VAL A 11 32.87 -6.11 7.67
N LEU A 12 33.11 -4.96 8.31
CA LEU A 12 32.07 -4.18 8.99
C LEU A 12 30.99 -3.68 8.02
N VAL A 13 31.41 -3.15 6.87
CA VAL A 13 30.49 -2.69 5.82
C VAL A 13 29.69 -3.86 5.25
N PHE A 14 30.34 -4.99 5.00
CA PHE A 14 29.67 -6.20 4.48
C PHE A 14 28.59 -6.71 5.44
N ILE A 15 28.86 -6.75 6.75
CA ILE A 15 27.87 -7.13 7.77
C ILE A 15 26.69 -6.14 7.80
N ALA A 16 26.95 -4.84 7.67
CA ALA A 16 25.89 -3.83 7.61
C ALA A 16 24.98 -4.02 6.38
N PHE A 17 25.56 -4.28 5.20
CA PHE A 17 24.80 -4.56 3.99
C PHE A 17 24.00 -5.86 4.07
N ILE A 18 24.53 -6.91 4.71
CA ILE A 18 23.76 -8.14 4.96
C ILE A 18 22.61 -7.88 5.92
N GLY A 19 22.83 -7.14 7.01
CA GLY A 19 21.77 -6.81 7.97
C GLY A 19 20.62 -6.03 7.32
N LEU A 20 20.96 -4.97 6.57
CA LEU A 20 19.99 -4.16 5.83
C LEU A 20 19.32 -4.94 4.69
N GLY A 21 20.09 -5.77 3.99
CA GLY A 21 19.62 -6.62 2.91
C GLY A 21 18.64 -7.68 3.42
N VAL A 22 18.98 -8.42 4.47
CA VAL A 22 18.10 -9.41 5.09
C VAL A 22 16.84 -8.75 5.64
N GLN A 23 16.93 -7.59 6.27
CA GLN A 23 15.73 -6.86 6.69
C GLN A 23 14.86 -6.47 5.50
N THR A 24 15.46 -6.01 4.39
CA THR A 24 14.73 -5.61 3.18
C THR A 24 14.13 -6.81 2.43
N PHE A 25 14.84 -7.94 2.37
CA PHE A 25 14.42 -9.16 1.67
C PHE A 25 13.59 -10.12 2.52
N PHE A 26 13.75 -10.17 3.84
CA PHE A 26 13.00 -11.07 4.75
C PHE A 26 11.97 -10.34 5.61
N SER A 27 11.82 -9.01 5.51
CA SER A 27 10.66 -8.33 6.11
C SER A 27 9.37 -8.97 5.62
N LYS A 28 8.61 -9.58 6.54
CA LYS A 28 7.35 -10.28 6.28
C LYS A 28 6.26 -9.39 5.64
N LYS A 29 6.50 -8.07 5.53
CA LYS A 29 5.75 -7.13 4.70
C LYS A 29 6.40 -7.00 3.31
N LYS A 30 6.64 -8.12 2.64
CA LYS A 30 7.23 -8.19 1.30
C LYS A 30 6.22 -7.96 0.17
N THR A 31 5.21 -7.14 0.41
CA THR A 31 4.45 -6.50 -0.68
C THR A 31 4.93 -5.08 -0.72
N PHE A 32 5.88 -4.80 -1.63
CA PHE A 32 5.99 -3.47 -2.21
C PHE A 32 4.54 -3.04 -2.50
N PRO A 33 4.04 -1.94 -1.93
CA PRO A 33 2.63 -1.60 -2.05
C PRO A 33 2.33 -1.57 -3.54
N GLU A 34 1.43 -2.46 -3.98
CA GLU A 34 0.98 -2.53 -5.36
C GLU A 34 0.70 -1.10 -5.83
N THR A 35 1.49 -0.61 -6.78
CA THR A 35 1.40 0.76 -7.31
C THR A 35 0.05 0.97 -8.00
N ASN A 36 -0.55 -0.12 -8.47
CA ASN A 36 -1.91 -0.17 -8.94
C ASN A 36 -2.90 -0.14 -7.78
N VAL A 37 -3.51 1.02 -7.55
CA VAL A 37 -4.56 1.25 -6.53
C VAL A 37 -5.66 0.20 -6.57
N GLY A 38 -6.02 -0.29 -7.76
CA GLY A 38 -7.09 -1.29 -7.94
C GLY A 38 -6.76 -2.70 -7.43
N HIS A 39 -5.50 -3.13 -7.52
CA HIS A 39 -5.07 -4.48 -7.10
C HIS A 39 -4.50 -4.51 -5.67
N ASN A 40 -4.32 -3.34 -5.06
CA ASN A 40 -3.70 -3.20 -3.76
C ASN A 40 -4.62 -3.63 -2.60
N LYS A 41 -4.32 -4.80 -2.02
CA LYS A 41 -5.07 -5.34 -0.86
C LYS A 41 -5.00 -4.44 0.38
N ALA A 42 -3.92 -3.70 0.58
CA ALA A 42 -3.76 -2.81 1.73
C ALA A 42 -4.65 -1.56 1.61
N LEU A 43 -4.76 -1.00 0.40
CA LEU A 43 -5.67 0.13 0.12
C LEU A 43 -7.14 -0.31 0.14
N ARG A 44 -7.44 -1.52 -0.35
CA ARG A 44 -8.79 -2.09 -0.30
C ARG A 44 -9.30 -2.29 1.13
N LYS A 45 -8.44 -2.72 2.07
CA LYS A 45 -8.79 -2.80 3.51
C LYS A 45 -9.17 -1.45 4.09
N ARG A 46 -8.58 -0.36 3.57
CA ARG A 46 -8.88 1.03 3.96
C ARG A 46 -10.01 1.66 3.16
N LYS A 47 -10.72 0.89 2.31
CA LYS A 47 -11.77 1.38 1.39
C LYS A 47 -11.30 2.49 0.44
N ILE A 48 -10.02 2.49 0.09
CA ILE A 48 -9.44 3.43 -0.89
C ILE A 48 -9.43 2.72 -2.23
N TYR A 49 -10.28 3.17 -3.15
CA TYR A 49 -10.37 2.69 -4.53
C TYR A 49 -9.83 3.72 -5.52
N CYS A 50 -9.59 3.28 -6.76
CA CYS A 50 -9.27 4.17 -7.88
C CYS A 50 -10.42 5.17 -8.11
N VAL A 51 -10.11 6.38 -8.59
CA VAL A 51 -11.06 7.48 -8.81
C VAL A 51 -12.30 7.03 -9.59
N LYS A 52 -12.11 6.26 -10.67
CA LYS A 52 -13.22 5.71 -11.47
C LYS A 52 -14.15 4.80 -10.65
N THR A 53 -13.58 3.98 -9.79
CA THR A 53 -14.33 3.05 -8.95
C THR A 53 -15.04 3.77 -7.79
N GLN A 54 -14.39 4.77 -7.18
CA GLN A 54 -14.98 5.65 -6.18
C GLN A 54 -16.24 6.32 -6.74
N GLN A 55 -16.14 6.92 -7.93
CA GLN A 55 -17.26 7.59 -8.58
C GLN A 55 -18.43 6.63 -8.83
N ALA A 56 -18.15 5.45 -9.39
CA ALA A 56 -19.19 4.45 -9.62
C ALA A 56 -19.90 4.00 -8.31
N VAL A 57 -19.18 3.97 -7.18
CA VAL A 57 -19.77 3.68 -5.86
C VAL A 57 -20.63 4.84 -5.39
N ILE A 58 -20.17 6.09 -5.55
CA ILE A 58 -20.94 7.30 -5.19
C ILE A 58 -22.23 7.35 -6.00
N ASP A 59 -22.18 7.14 -7.32
CA ASP A 59 -23.34 7.20 -8.21
C ASP A 59 -24.39 6.13 -7.85
N LYS A 60 -23.94 4.91 -7.52
CA LYS A 60 -24.82 3.83 -7.05
C LYS A 60 -25.49 4.19 -5.72
N ASN A 61 -24.74 4.76 -4.78
CA ASN A 61 -25.28 5.21 -3.50
C ASN A 61 -26.28 6.36 -3.69
N TYR A 62 -26.01 7.29 -4.60
CA TYR A 62 -26.93 8.38 -4.93
C TYR A 62 -28.25 7.86 -5.53
N LYS A 63 -28.18 6.93 -6.50
CA LYS A 63 -29.39 6.30 -7.08
C LYS A 63 -30.18 5.48 -6.06
N LYS A 64 -29.50 4.71 -5.19
CA LYS A 64 -30.19 4.01 -4.09
C LYS A 64 -30.85 4.98 -3.13
N LYS A 65 -30.17 6.06 -2.75
CA LYS A 65 -30.76 7.12 -1.94
C LYS A 65 -31.96 7.73 -2.65
N GLN A 66 -31.91 7.91 -3.97
CA GLN A 66 -33.04 8.41 -4.76
C GLN A 66 -34.24 7.46 -4.79
N TRP A 67 -34.02 6.15 -4.82
CA TRP A 67 -35.12 5.16 -4.80
C TRP A 67 -35.68 4.96 -3.39
N ASN A 68 -34.83 5.09 -2.37
CA ASN A 68 -35.22 4.95 -0.96
C ASN A 68 -35.61 6.27 -0.31
N LYS A 69 -35.79 7.35 -1.09
CA LYS A 69 -36.52 8.52 -0.62
C LYS A 69 -37.94 8.03 -0.38
N PRO A 70 -38.58 8.30 0.77
CA PRO A 70 -40.03 8.27 0.76
C PRO A 70 -40.43 9.13 -0.43
N THR A 71 -41.16 8.54 -1.37
CA THR A 71 -41.89 9.33 -2.34
C THR A 71 -42.62 10.35 -1.48
N CYS A 72 -42.26 11.63 -1.60
CA CYS A 72 -43.12 12.69 -1.09
C CYS A 72 -44.35 12.64 -2.02
N GLU A 73 -45.20 11.63 -1.84
CA GLU A 73 -46.57 11.65 -2.29
C GLU A 73 -47.29 12.55 -1.30
N GLY A 74 -47.53 13.78 -1.74
CA GLY A 74 -48.18 14.80 -0.92
C GLY A 74 -47.76 16.23 -1.23
N CYS A 75 -47.78 16.62 -2.51
CA CYS A 75 -48.35 17.90 -2.93
C CYS A 75 -49.31 17.60 -4.08
#